data_AF-A0A847X036-F1
#
_entry.id   AF-A0A847X036-F1
#
_cell.length_a   1.000
_cell.length_b   1.000
_cell.length_c   1.000
_cell.angle_alpha   90.00
_cell.angle_beta   90.00
_cell.angle_gamma   90.00
#
_symmetry.space_group_name_H-M   'P 1'
#
loop_
_entity.id
_entity.type
_entity.pdbx_description
1 polymer ?
#
loop_
_entity_poly.entity_id
_entity_poly.type
_entity_poly.pdbx_seq_one_letter_code
_entity_poly.pdbx_strand_id
1 'polypeptide(L)' 'MAISSISIGAAGMQRASHQLEQSAGRIARFGTGLEEVDMTKELVNVIEAEANFKASAKVVSVVGDLSRRLLDILA' A
#
# COMPACT_ATOMS: atom_id res chain seq x y z
N MET A 1 -19.29 -10.06 -1.73
CA MET A 1 -18.52 -9.04 -2.48
C MET A 1 -17.83 -8.04 -1.54
N ALA A 2 -18.51 -7.40 -0.58
CA ALA A 2 -17.87 -6.40 0.32
C ALA A 2 -16.68 -6.96 1.13
N ILE A 3 -16.82 -8.14 1.74
CA ILE A 3 -15.73 -8.80 2.48
C ILE A 3 -14.55 -9.12 1.56
N SER A 4 -14.85 -9.55 0.33
CA SER A 4 -13.87 -9.87 -0.72
C SER A 4 -13.07 -8.64 -1.15
N SER A 5 -13.73 -7.48 -1.29
CA SER A 5 -13.06 -6.22 -1.65
C SER A 5 -12.24 -5.64 -0.49
N ILE A 6 -12.68 -5.82 0.75
CA ILE A 6 -11.89 -5.43 1.94
C ILE A 6 -10.62 -6.29 2.02
N SER A 7 -10.72 -7.61 1.83
CA SER A 7 -9.55 -8.49 1.86
C SER A 7 -8.57 -8.20 0.72
N ILE A 8 -9.07 -7.87 -0.48
CA ILE A 8 -8.24 -7.44 -1.61
C ILE A 8 -7.51 -6.12 -1.29
N GLY A 9 -8.23 -5.12 -0.77
CA GLY A 9 -7.64 -3.85 -0.38
C GLY A 9 -6.62 -4.01 0.74
N ALA A 10 -6.91 -4.83 1.77
CA ALA A 10 -5.97 -5.16 2.84
C ALA A 10 -4.71 -5.86 2.32
N ALA A 11 -4.87 -6.86 1.44
CA ALA A 11 -3.75 -7.56 0.82
C ALA A 11 -2.92 -6.64 -0.10
N GLY A 12 -3.57 -5.68 -0.78
CA GLY A 12 -2.90 -4.64 -1.57
C GLY A 12 -2.06 -3.72 -0.69
N MET A 13 -2.62 -3.24 0.43
CA MET A 13 -1.90 -2.44 1.42
C MET A 13 -0.71 -3.20 2.00
N GLN A 14 -0.89 -4.46 2.41
CA GLN A 14 0.19 -5.27 2.98
C GLN A 14 1.35 -5.48 2.01
N ARG A 15 1.05 -5.74 0.72
CA ARG A 15 2.09 -5.86 -0.31
C ARG A 15 2.86 -4.57 -0.53
N ALA A 16 2.15 -3.45 -0.59
CA ALA A 16 2.77 -2.13 -0.74
C ALA A 16 3.66 -1.78 0.46
N SER A 17 3.21 -2.08 1.69
CA SER A 17 4.03 -1.93 2.90
C SER A 17 5.30 -2.78 2.86
N HIS A 18 5.20 -4.03 2.42
CA HIS A 18 6.37 -4.90 2.30
C HIS A 18 7.37 -4.39 1.25
N GLN A 19 6.87 -3.89 0.11
CA GLN A 19 7.72 -3.30 -0.92
C GLN A 19 8.42 -2.03 -0.43
N LEU A 20 7.72 -1.21 0.37
CA LEU A 20 8.29 -0.04 1.03
C LEU A 20 9.41 -0.43 2.01
N GLU A 21 9.18 -1.42 2.87
CA GLU A 21 10.17 -1.92 3.84
C GLU A 21 11.45 -2.41 3.14
N GLN A 22 11.30 -3.18 2.07
CA GLN A 22 12.44 -3.65 1.30
C GLN A 22 13.23 -2.50 0.67
N SER A 23 12.53 -1.52 0.09
CA SER A 23 13.17 -0.36 -0.55
C SER A 23 13.87 0.51 0.49
N ALA A 24 13.24 0.74 1.64
CA ALA A 24 13.85 1.44 2.77
C ALA A 24 15.09 0.71 3.30
N GLY A 25 15.05 -0.63 3.36
CA GLY A 25 16.21 -1.46 3.73
C GLY A 25 17.38 -1.32 2.76
N ARG A 26 17.11 -1.19 1.46
CA ARG A 26 18.15 -0.93 0.43
C ARG A 26 18.69 0.50 0.52
N ILE A 27 17.82 1.49 0.70
CA ILE A 27 18.21 2.90 0.90
C ILE A 27 19.09 3.05 2.15
N ALA A 28 18.76 2.36 3.26
CA ALA A 28 19.58 2.41 4.48
C ALA A 28 21.01 1.87 4.29
N ARG A 29 21.22 1.00 3.29
CA ARG A 29 22.53 0.45 2.93
C ARG A 29 23.33 1.33 1.96
N PHE A 30 22.70 2.32 1.32
CA PHE A 30 23.35 3.21 0.34
C PHE A 30 24.57 3.98 0.90
N GLY A 31 24.72 4.08 2.22
CA GLY A 31 25.88 4.73 2.86
C GLY A 31 26.93 3.78 3.44
N THR A 32 26.73 2.45 3.40
CA THR A 32 27.63 1.49 4.06
C THR A 32 28.80 1.04 3.19
N GLY A 33 28.80 1.37 1.90
CA GLY A 33 29.83 0.99 0.93
C GLY A 33 29.85 -0.51 0.60
N LEU A 34 28.87 -1.28 1.08
CA LEU A 34 28.78 -2.72 0.88
C LEU A 34 28.12 -3.12 -0.45
N GLU A 35 27.40 -2.19 -1.11
CA GLU A 35 26.64 -2.45 -2.34
C GLU A 35 26.37 -1.16 -3.12
N GLU A 36 26.44 -1.19 -4.46
CA GLU A 36 25.95 -0.09 -5.32
C GLU A 36 24.42 -0.09 -5.31
N VAL A 37 23.82 0.88 -4.62
CA VAL A 37 22.36 1.06 -4.60
C VAL A 37 22.00 2.21 -5.54
N ASP A 38 21.16 1.92 -6.55
CA ASP A 38 20.57 2.94 -7.41
C ASP A 38 19.46 3.68 -6.65
N MET A 39 19.84 4.82 -6.05
CA MET A 39 18.92 5.65 -5.28
C MET A 39 17.76 6.20 -6.10
N THR A 40 17.95 6.49 -7.39
CA THR A 40 16.86 7.01 -8.23
C THR A 40 15.79 5.95 -8.40
N LYS A 41 16.20 4.72 -8.69
CA LYS A 41 15.28 3.58 -8.80
C LYS A 41 14.58 3.26 -7.49
N GLU A 42 15.30 3.26 -6.37
CA GLU A 42 14.69 2.97 -5.07
C GLU A 42 13.70 4.06 -4.63
N LEU A 43 13.96 5.33 -4.92
CA LEU A 43 12.99 6.40 -4.65
C LEU A 43 11.72 6.26 -5.49
N VAL A 44 11.83 5.88 -6.77
CA VAL A 44 10.66 5.59 -7.59
C VAL A 44 9.87 4.41 -7.03
N ASN A 45 10.55 3.34 -6.60
CA ASN A 45 9.89 2.19 -5.97
C ASN A 45 9.12 2.59 -4.69
N VAL A 46 9.67 3.52 -3.89
CA VAL A 46 8.99 4.07 -2.70
C VAL A 46 7.74 4.85 -3.09
N ILE A 47 7.82 5.71 -4.11
CA ILE A 47 6.67 6.49 -4.60
C ILE A 47 5.58 5.57 -5.15
N GLU A 48 5.95 4.55 -5.91
CA GLU A 48 5.01 3.55 -6.43
C GLU A 48 4.35 2.77 -5.29
N ALA A 49 5.12 2.34 -4.29
CA ALA A 49 4.57 1.67 -3.11
C ALA A 49 3.57 2.56 -2.36
N GLU A 50 3.88 3.85 -2.18
CA GLU A 50 2.96 4.81 -1.56
C GLU A 50 1.66 4.96 -2.37
N ALA A 51 1.76 5.11 -3.69
CA ALA A 51 0.60 5.24 -4.57
C ALA A 51 -0.28 3.98 -4.51
N ASN A 52 0.33 2.80 -4.56
CA ASN A 52 -0.37 1.51 -4.47
C ASN A 52 -1.04 1.29 -3.11
N PHE A 53 -0.39 1.73 -2.03
CA PHE A 53 -0.97 1.69 -0.69
C PHE A 53 -2.22 2.59 -0.61
N LYS A 54 -2.11 3.85 -1.06
CA LYS A 54 -3.22 4.81 -1.06
C LYS A 54 -4.40 4.33 -1.91
N ALA A 55 -4.12 3.77 -3.09
CA ALA A 55 -5.16 3.20 -3.95
C ALA A 55 -5.90 2.06 -3.24
N SER A 56 -5.16 1.13 -2.62
CA SER A 56 -5.72 0.00 -1.89
C SER A 56 -6.53 0.44 -0.67
N ALA A 57 -6.03 1.43 0.09
CA ALA A 57 -6.74 2.03 1.21
C ALA A 57 -8.05 2.71 0.77
N LYS A 58 -8.04 3.38 -0.39
CA LYS A 58 -9.24 4.01 -0.94
C LYS A 58 -10.32 2.98 -1.29
N VAL A 59 -9.95 1.83 -1.84
CA VAL A 59 -10.90 0.73 -2.11
C VAL A 59 -11.58 0.27 -0.81
N VAL A 60 -10.82 0.06 0.27
CA VAL A 60 -11.38 -0.33 1.57
C VAL A 60 -12.33 0.74 2.10
N SER A 61 -11.94 2.02 2.04
CA SER A 61 -12.78 3.15 2.46
C SER A 61 -14.11 3.20 1.70
N VAL A 62 -14.08 3.08 0.37
CA VAL A 62 -15.31 3.13 -0.45
C VAL A 62 -16.25 1.97 -0.12
N VAL A 63 -15.71 0.78 0.14
CA VAL A 63 -16.52 -0.38 0.55
C VAL A 63 -17.11 -0.19 1.95
N GLY A 64 -16.37 0.43 2.86
CA GLY A 64 -16.87 0.82 4.18
C GLY A 64 -18.03 1.81 4.09
N ASP A 65 -17.87 2.85 3.27
CA ASP A 65 -18.92 3.85 3.03
C ASP A 65 -20.17 3.24 2.39
N LEU A 66 -19.99 2.32 1.44
CA LEU A 66 -21.10 1.58 0.82
C LEU A 66 -21.85 0.74 1.86
N SER A 67 -21.11 -0.01 2.69
CA SER A 67 -21.70 -0.85 3.73
C SER A 67 -22.51 -0.02 4.73
N ARG A 68 -21.99 1.15 5.13
CA ARG A 68 -22.70 2.08 6.02
C ARG A 68 -24.00 2.58 5.38
N ARG A 69 -23.95 3.04 4.13
CA ARG A 69 -25.15 3.52 3.42
C ARG A 69 -26.22 2.44 3.27
N LEU A 70 -25.83 1.18 3.04
CA LEU A 70 -26.78 0.08 2.98
C LEU A 70 -27.45 -0.18 4.33
N LEU A 71 -26.71 -0.05 5.44
CA LEU A 71 -27.28 -0.17 6.79
C LEU A 71 -28.19 1.01 7.12
N ASP A 72 -27.81 2.23 6.76
CA ASP A 72 -28.62 3.43 6.97
C ASP A 72 -29.95 3.41 6.19
N ILE A 73 -30.04 2.68 5.07
CA ILE A 73 -31.31 2.48 4.33
C ILE A 73 -32.26 1.52 5.04
N LEU A 74 -31.73 0.59 5.83
CA LEU A 74 -32.52 -0.44 6.53
C LEU A 74 -33.02 0.02 7.90
N ALA A 75 -32.37 1.01 8.51
CA ALA A 75 -32.73 1.62 9.79
C ALA A 75 -33.83 2.69 9.64
#